data_AF-A0A495JK90-F1
#
_entry.id   AF-A0A495JK90-F1
#
_cell.length_a   1.000
_cell.length_b   1.000
_cell.length_c   1.000
_cell.angle_alpha   90.00
_cell.angle_beta   90.00
_cell.angle_gamma   90.00
#
_symmetry.space_group_name_H-M   'P 1'
#
loop_
_entity.id
_entity.type
_entity.pdbx_description
1 polymer ?
#
loop_
_entity_poly.entity_id
_entity_poly.type
_entity_poly.pdbx_seq_one_letter_code
_entity_poly.pdbx_strand_id
1 'polypeptide(L)'
;MRSVQTTSRSAAAASRPVRRRLRSLATGELANIPLHPLIWIGVIGVPVTLGNVAGYLLFALLLLEGAGYWLAKLRQVDTRGRELPGARIFRLLRIVNLPLLAVGVAIAAYGVVDDPALASWLGLGYALFAVLEHVNYFHLQLSYDRRADLRRLRAFGLRRSHLSRDLAQHP
;
A
#
# COMPACT_ATOMS: atom_id res chain seq x y z
N MET A 1 -15.86 -8.91 -51.73
CA MET A 1 -14.88 -9.57 -50.84
C MET A 1 -14.73 -8.70 -49.60
N ARG A 2 -15.36 -9.13 -48.50
CA ARG A 2 -15.37 -8.45 -47.18
C ARG A 2 -14.28 -9.08 -46.29
N SER A 3 -13.80 -8.24 -45.38
CA SER A 3 -13.18 -8.57 -44.09
C SER A 3 -11.83 -9.30 -44.07
N VAL A 4 -10.75 -8.53 -44.27
CA VAL A 4 -9.45 -8.75 -43.61
C VAL A 4 -9.01 -7.41 -43.00
N GLN A 5 -9.77 -6.93 -42.02
CA GLN A 5 -9.37 -5.86 -41.09
C GLN A 5 -9.41 -6.38 -39.64
N THR A 6 -9.31 -7.69 -39.49
CA THR A 6 -8.95 -8.37 -38.25
C THR A 6 -7.51 -7.98 -37.91
N THR A 7 -7.27 -7.56 -36.66
CA THR A 7 -5.97 -7.38 -35.96
C THR A 7 -5.28 -6.01 -35.89
N SER A 8 -5.82 -4.89 -36.38
CA SER A 8 -5.17 -3.56 -36.15
C SER A 8 -5.56 -2.81 -34.87
N ARG A 9 -6.44 -3.35 -34.01
CA ARG A 9 -6.97 -2.66 -32.80
C ARG A 9 -6.75 -3.39 -31.47
N SER A 10 -5.78 -4.31 -31.40
CA SER A 10 -5.55 -5.16 -30.22
C SER A 10 -4.62 -4.56 -29.13
N ALA A 11 -4.21 -3.29 -29.20
CA ALA A 11 -3.30 -2.70 -28.19
C ALA A 11 -3.62 -1.24 -27.88
N ALA A 12 -4.90 -0.91 -27.65
CA ALA A 12 -5.25 0.38 -27.09
C ALA A 12 -4.55 0.55 -25.72
N ALA A 13 -3.93 1.71 -25.51
CA ALA A 13 -3.41 2.13 -24.21
C ALA A 13 -4.41 1.79 -23.09
N ALA A 14 -3.95 1.48 -21.87
CA ALA A 14 -4.84 0.99 -20.82
C ALA A 14 -6.12 1.81 -20.74
N SER A 15 -7.25 1.09 -20.69
CA SER A 15 -8.57 1.69 -20.80
C SER A 15 -8.76 2.78 -19.73
N ARG A 16 -9.51 3.84 -20.06
CA ARG A 16 -9.83 4.95 -19.12
C ARG A 16 -10.22 4.46 -17.71
N PRO A 17 -10.98 3.34 -17.53
CA PRO A 17 -11.27 2.78 -16.22
C PRO A 17 -10.04 2.37 -15.40
N VAL A 18 -9.01 1.78 -16.02
CA VAL A 18 -7.78 1.34 -15.32
C VAL A 18 -7.03 2.55 -14.76
N ARG A 19 -6.86 3.60 -15.58
CA ARG A 19 -6.19 4.84 -15.16
C ARG A 19 -6.91 5.52 -14.01
N ARG A 20 -8.24 5.62 -14.10
CA ARG A 20 -9.07 6.19 -13.02
C ARG A 20 -8.91 5.40 -11.72
N ARG A 21 -8.86 4.07 -11.81
CA ARG A 21 -8.67 3.21 -10.64
C ARG A 21 -7.31 3.44 -9.98
N LEU A 22 -6.22 3.43 -10.74
CA LEU A 22 -4.87 3.64 -10.18
C LEU A 22 -4.75 5.00 -9.48
N ARG A 23 -5.33 6.06 -10.06
CA ARG A 23 -5.41 7.38 -9.41
C ARG A 23 -6.23 7.33 -8.13
N SER A 24 -7.41 6.72 -8.16
CA SER A 24 -8.27 6.61 -6.98
C SER A 24 -7.59 5.86 -5.83
N LEU A 25 -6.82 4.82 -6.13
CA LEU A 25 -6.03 4.10 -5.13
C LEU A 25 -4.98 5.03 -4.51
N ALA A 26 -4.13 5.66 -5.33
CA ALA A 26 -3.12 6.61 -4.84
C ALA A 26 -3.72 7.75 -4.01
N THR A 27 -4.83 8.33 -4.46
CA THR A 27 -5.52 9.41 -3.74
C THR A 27 -6.11 8.91 -2.42
N GLY A 28 -6.64 7.68 -2.37
CA GLY A 28 -7.14 7.08 -1.14
C GLY A 28 -6.05 6.92 -0.09
N GLU A 29 -4.89 6.36 -0.48
CA GLU A 29 -3.72 6.24 0.41
C GLU A 29 -3.30 7.62 0.95
N LEU A 30 -3.13 8.61 0.06
CA LEU A 30 -2.68 9.95 0.46
C LEU A 30 -3.70 10.70 1.31
N ALA A 31 -5.00 10.51 1.09
CA ALA A 31 -6.05 11.14 1.87
C ALA A 31 -6.10 10.60 3.30
N ASN A 32 -5.79 9.32 3.51
CA ASN A 32 -5.77 8.72 4.84
C ASN A 32 -4.66 9.32 5.73
N ILE A 33 -3.54 9.75 5.16
CA ILE A 33 -2.42 10.33 5.92
C ILE A 33 -2.89 11.52 6.78
N PRO A 34 -3.43 12.63 6.25
CA PRO A 34 -3.90 13.74 7.08
C PRO A 34 -5.25 13.48 7.78
N LEU A 35 -6.09 12.58 7.24
CA LEU A 35 -7.39 12.28 7.82
C LEU A 35 -7.28 11.64 9.20
N HIS A 36 -6.36 10.70 9.37
CA HIS A 36 -6.17 9.99 10.62
C HIS A 36 -5.76 10.89 11.81
N PRO A 37 -4.73 11.75 11.75
CA PRO A 37 -4.40 12.65 12.86
C PRO A 37 -5.51 13.69 13.09
N LEU A 38 -6.18 14.16 12.04
CA LEU A 38 -7.32 15.06 12.19
C LEU A 38 -8.44 14.43 13.03
N ILE A 39 -8.79 13.17 12.78
CA ILE A 39 -9.81 12.46 13.54
C ILE A 39 -9.31 12.13 14.95
N TRP A 40 -8.19 11.41 15.07
CA TRP A 40 -7.78 10.85 16.35
C TRP A 40 -7.25 11.89 17.33
N ILE A 41 -6.46 12.86 16.86
CA ILE A 41 -5.93 13.92 17.72
C ILE A 41 -6.90 15.10 17.77
N GLY A 42 -7.37 15.55 16.59
CA GLY A 42 -8.19 16.77 16.51
C GLY A 42 -9.62 16.62 17.01
N VAL A 43 -10.28 15.49 16.75
CA VAL A 43 -11.69 15.28 17.12
C VAL A 43 -11.82 14.44 18.39
N ILE A 44 -11.10 13.33 18.47
CA ILE A 44 -11.21 12.36 19.59
C ILE A 44 -10.32 12.78 20.77
N GLY A 45 -9.25 13.54 20.53
CA GLY A 45 -8.35 14.01 21.60
C GLY A 45 -7.38 12.95 22.11
N VAL A 46 -7.00 11.97 21.27
CA VAL A 46 -5.97 10.99 21.63
C VAL A 46 -4.63 11.70 21.86
N PRO A 47 -3.94 11.44 22.99
CA PRO A 47 -2.68 12.09 23.31
C PRO A 47 -1.58 11.75 22.30
N VAL A 48 -0.73 12.76 22.05
CA VAL A 48 0.47 12.66 21.21
C VAL A 48 1.60 12.06 22.03
N THR A 49 1.56 10.74 22.22
CA THR A 49 2.63 9.98 22.88
C THR A 49 3.67 9.49 21.88
N LEU A 50 4.87 9.14 22.35
CA LEU A 50 5.92 8.60 21.48
C LEU A 50 5.46 7.32 20.75
N GLY A 51 4.73 6.43 21.43
CA GLY A 51 4.17 5.22 20.84
C GLY A 51 3.15 5.50 19.73
N ASN A 52 2.24 6.46 19.97
CA ASN A 52 1.23 6.86 18.98
C ASN A 52 1.87 7.53 17.75
N VAL A 53 2.83 8.41 17.97
CA VAL A 53 3.58 9.06 16.88
C VAL A 53 4.39 8.04 16.09
N ALA A 54 5.13 7.16 16.75
CA ALA A 54 5.93 6.13 16.07
C ALA A 54 5.07 5.21 15.20
N GLY A 55 3.96 4.71 15.75
CA GLY A 55 3.00 3.90 15.00
C GLY A 55 2.40 4.64 13.80
N TYR A 56 1.93 5.86 14.01
CA TYR A 56 1.37 6.68 12.94
C TYR A 56 2.39 7.00 11.84
N LEU A 57 3.65 7.30 12.18
CA LEU A 57 4.69 7.55 11.19
C LEU A 57 4.99 6.32 10.34
N LEU A 58 5.01 5.11 10.91
CA LEU A 58 5.11 3.88 10.14
C LEU A 58 3.91 3.71 9.20
N PHE A 59 2.70 3.92 9.71
CA PHE A 59 1.49 3.87 8.90
C PHE A 59 1.56 4.85 7.72
N ALA A 60 1.86 6.12 7.98
CA ALA A 60 1.98 7.16 6.95
C ALA A 60 3.08 6.85 5.92
N LEU A 61 4.23 6.33 6.36
CA LEU A 61 5.31 5.89 5.48
C LEU A 61 4.83 4.82 4.50
N LEU A 62 4.16 3.77 4.99
CA LEU A 62 3.70 2.67 4.14
C LEU A 62 2.56 3.07 3.20
N LEU A 63 1.66 3.97 3.62
CA LEU A 63 0.67 4.56 2.71
C LEU A 63 1.33 5.40 1.62
N LEU A 64 2.38 6.16 1.95
CA LEU A 64 3.12 6.95 0.98
C LEU A 64 3.83 6.06 -0.04
N GLU A 65 4.40 4.94 0.38
CA GLU A 65 4.98 3.93 -0.52
C GLU A 65 3.92 3.29 -1.42
N GLY A 66 2.76 2.93 -0.85
CA GLY A 66 1.60 2.43 -1.59
C GLY A 66 1.13 3.42 -2.66
N ALA A 67 0.94 4.69 -2.28
CA ALA A 67 0.62 5.77 -3.20
C ALA A 67 1.68 5.92 -4.31
N GLY A 68 2.95 5.91 -3.93
CA GLY A 68 4.09 5.96 -4.85
C GLY A 68 4.06 4.81 -5.85
N TYR A 69 3.73 3.59 -5.39
CA TYR A 69 3.58 2.43 -6.26
C TYR A 69 2.42 2.61 -7.26
N TRP A 70 1.24 3.04 -6.80
CA TRP A 70 0.10 3.25 -7.70
C TRP A 70 0.37 4.34 -8.74
N LEU A 71 1.09 5.40 -8.37
CA LEU A 71 1.54 6.45 -9.30
C LEU A 71 2.61 5.94 -10.27
N ALA A 72 3.58 5.14 -9.82
CA ALA A 72 4.55 4.49 -10.69
C ALA A 72 3.87 3.55 -11.69
N LYS A 73 2.87 2.79 -11.23
CA LYS A 73 2.07 1.90 -12.08
C LYS A 73 1.27 2.68 -13.12
N LEU A 74 0.69 3.81 -12.73
CA LEU A 74 0.02 4.72 -13.66
C LEU A 74 0.99 5.24 -14.73
N ARG A 75 2.19 5.67 -14.33
CA ARG A 75 3.24 6.11 -15.28
C ARG A 75 3.68 4.99 -16.23
N GLN A 76 3.86 3.77 -15.72
CA GLN A 76 4.17 2.60 -16.54
C GLN A 76 3.10 2.37 -17.61
N VAL A 77 1.83 2.40 -17.20
CA VAL A 77 0.67 2.26 -18.07
C VAL A 77 0.58 3.40 -19.10
N ASP A 78 0.88 4.63 -18.69
CA ASP A 78 0.78 5.81 -19.52
C ASP A 78 1.87 5.86 -20.60
N THR A 79 3.08 5.42 -20.25
CA THR A 79 4.25 5.36 -21.14
C THR A 79 4.37 4.05 -21.92
N ARG A 80 3.52 3.05 -21.62
CA ARG A 80 3.65 1.66 -22.09
C ARG A 80 5.03 1.07 -21.78
N GLY A 81 5.66 1.52 -20.69
CA GLY A 81 6.94 1.00 -20.24
C GLY A 81 6.80 -0.47 -19.83
N ARG A 82 7.82 -1.27 -20.15
CA ARG A 82 7.91 -2.66 -19.66
C ARG A 82 8.20 -2.69 -18.17
N GLU A 83 9.06 -1.78 -17.71
CA GLU A 83 9.53 -1.75 -16.33
C GLU A 83 8.71 -0.79 -15.45
N LEU A 84 8.67 -1.10 -14.15
CA LEU A 84 8.07 -0.22 -13.15
C LEU A 84 9.04 0.95 -12.86
N PRO A 85 8.62 2.21 -13.06
CA PRO A 85 9.43 3.37 -12.70
C PRO A 85 9.81 3.34 -11.22
N GLY A 86 11.10 3.47 -10.92
CA GLY A 86 11.58 3.44 -9.53
C GLY A 86 11.66 2.04 -8.90
N ALA A 87 11.63 0.95 -9.67
CA ALA A 87 11.74 -0.42 -9.15
C ALA A 87 12.92 -0.61 -8.17
N ARG A 88 14.08 0.01 -8.43
CA ARG A 88 15.25 -0.03 -7.53
C ARG A 88 14.95 0.58 -6.14
N ILE A 89 14.18 1.67 -6.10
CA ILE A 89 13.77 2.32 -4.84
C ILE A 89 12.87 1.37 -4.06
N PHE A 90 11.86 0.76 -4.71
CA PHE A 90 11.01 -0.22 -4.05
C PHE A 90 11.78 -1.45 -3.55
N ARG A 91 12.79 -1.92 -4.29
CA ARG A 91 13.68 -2.99 -3.80
C ARG A 91 14.45 -2.60 -2.55
N LEU A 92 14.94 -1.35 -2.49
CA LEU A 92 15.60 -0.83 -1.29
C LEU A 92 14.63 -0.71 -0.11
N LEU A 93 13.44 -0.11 -0.34
CA LEU A 93 12.40 0.05 0.67
C LEU A 93 11.96 -1.29 1.26
N ARG A 94 11.88 -2.35 0.44
CA ARG A 94 11.59 -3.72 0.92
C ARG A 94 12.54 -4.16 2.05
N ILE A 95 13.80 -3.75 2.00
CA ILE A 95 14.83 -4.14 2.98
C ILE A 95 14.86 -3.13 4.13
N VAL A 96 14.89 -1.84 3.80
CA VAL A 96 14.99 -0.74 4.77
C VAL A 96 13.78 -0.72 5.71
N ASN A 97 12.59 -1.07 5.23
CA ASN A 97 11.40 -1.09 6.07
C ASN A 97 11.46 -2.11 7.20
N LEU A 98 12.23 -3.20 7.09
CA LEU A 98 12.29 -4.22 8.14
C LEU A 98 12.81 -3.68 9.48
N PRO A 99 13.99 -3.03 9.57
CA PRO A 99 14.44 -2.42 10.82
C PRO A 99 13.54 -1.28 11.27
N LEU A 100 13.00 -0.45 10.35
CA LEU A 100 12.08 0.63 10.73
C LEU A 100 10.80 0.10 11.40
N LEU A 101 10.18 -0.91 10.79
CA LEU A 101 8.99 -1.57 11.33
C LEU A 101 9.29 -2.24 12.67
N ALA A 102 10.42 -2.94 12.80
CA ALA A 102 10.80 -3.58 14.04
C ALA A 102 10.96 -2.57 15.19
N VAL A 103 11.66 -1.46 14.94
CA VAL A 103 11.86 -0.39 15.94
C VAL A 103 10.55 0.30 16.28
N GLY A 104 9.75 0.70 15.28
CA GLY A 104 8.50 1.41 15.56
C GLY A 104 7.43 0.54 16.22
N VAL A 105 7.36 -0.76 15.90
CA VAL A 105 6.50 -1.72 16.62
C VAL A 105 6.98 -1.87 18.07
N ALA A 106 8.28 -1.97 18.32
CA ALA A 106 8.82 -2.07 19.68
C ALA A 106 8.49 -0.82 20.51
N ILE A 107 8.65 0.38 19.95
CA ILE A 107 8.30 1.65 20.61
C ILE A 107 6.80 1.71 20.92
N ALA A 108 5.94 1.34 19.95
CA ALA A 108 4.49 1.36 20.15
C ALA A 108 4.04 0.32 21.17
N ALA A 109 4.63 -0.89 21.17
CA ALA A 109 4.35 -1.93 22.13
C ALA A 109 4.81 -1.55 23.55
N TYR A 110 5.99 -0.92 23.68
CA TYR A 110 6.45 -0.37 24.95
C TYR A 110 5.45 0.64 25.51
N GLY A 111 4.92 1.54 24.66
CA GLY A 111 3.90 2.50 25.10
C GLY A 111 2.64 1.85 25.68
N VAL A 112 2.23 0.66 25.18
CA VAL A 112 1.10 -0.11 25.74
C VAL A 112 1.48 -0.79 27.06
N VAL A 113 2.73 -1.24 27.22
CA VAL A 113 3.20 -1.86 28.47
C VAL A 113 3.36 -0.81 29.58
N ASP A 114 3.88 0.36 29.23
CA ASP A 114 4.11 1.49 30.14
C ASP A 114 2.79 2.11 30.62
N ASP A 115 1.83 2.30 29.72
CA ASP A 115 0.47 2.75 30.02
C ASP A 115 -0.57 2.01 29.14
N PRO A 116 -1.27 0.99 29.67
CA PRO A 116 -2.20 0.16 28.91
C PRO A 116 -3.55 0.83 28.61
N ALA A 117 -3.63 2.17 28.67
CA ALA A 117 -4.79 2.93 28.27
C ALA A 117 -5.20 2.66 26.82
N LEU A 118 -6.51 2.78 26.53
CA LEU A 118 -7.07 2.59 25.19
C LEU A 118 -6.37 3.46 24.12
N ALA A 119 -5.91 4.64 24.51
CA ALA A 119 -5.17 5.55 23.63
C ALA A 119 -3.80 5.01 23.19
N SER A 120 -3.11 4.22 24.01
CA SER A 120 -1.80 3.62 23.68
C SER A 120 -1.93 2.49 22.66
N TRP A 121 -3.09 1.81 22.63
CA TRP A 121 -3.38 0.76 21.63
C TRP A 121 -3.50 1.32 20.21
N LEU A 122 -3.80 2.60 20.04
CA LEU A 122 -3.88 3.22 18.71
C LEU A 122 -2.53 3.19 17.99
N GLY A 123 -1.45 3.58 18.67
CA GLY A 123 -0.09 3.53 18.13
C GLY A 123 0.32 2.12 17.73
N LEU A 124 0.06 1.14 18.60
CA LEU A 124 0.33 -0.27 18.29
C LEU A 124 -0.52 -0.75 17.09
N GLY A 125 -1.79 -0.37 17.03
CA GLY A 125 -2.67 -0.65 15.90
C GLY A 125 -2.11 -0.13 14.59
N TYR A 126 -1.61 1.11 14.55
CA TYR A 126 -0.95 1.67 13.36
C TYR A 126 0.33 0.94 12.99
N ALA A 127 1.17 0.63 13.98
CA ALA A 127 2.43 -0.08 13.72
C ALA A 127 2.16 -1.47 13.12
N LEU A 128 1.19 -2.21 13.66
CA LEU A 128 0.77 -3.50 13.11
C LEU A 128 0.13 -3.36 11.73
N PHE A 129 -0.68 -2.33 11.51
CA PHE A 129 -1.24 -2.04 10.20
C PHE A 129 -0.13 -1.76 9.17
N ALA A 130 0.90 -1.00 9.54
CA ALA A 130 2.06 -0.76 8.68
C ALA A 130 2.80 -2.06 8.33
N VAL A 131 2.94 -3.00 9.27
CA VAL A 131 3.49 -4.33 8.98
C VAL A 131 2.62 -5.08 7.98
N LEU A 132 1.29 -5.04 8.16
CA LEU A 132 0.36 -5.65 7.21
C LEU A 132 0.46 -5.01 5.82
N GLU A 133 0.59 -3.69 5.73
CA GLU A 133 0.79 -3.00 4.45
C GLU A 133 2.14 -3.35 3.82
N HIS A 134 3.21 -3.46 4.59
CA HIS A 134 4.50 -3.92 4.08
C HIS A 134 4.39 -5.32 3.47
N VAL A 135 3.73 -6.25 4.17
CA VAL A 135 3.44 -7.59 3.65
C VAL A 135 2.56 -7.50 2.40
N ASN A 136 1.52 -6.66 2.44
CA ASN A 136 0.56 -6.42 1.37
C ASN A 136 1.24 -5.95 0.08
N TYR A 137 2.23 -5.06 0.20
CA TYR A 137 2.93 -4.47 -0.94
C TYR A 137 4.10 -5.33 -1.42
N PHE A 138 4.93 -5.89 -0.53
CA PHE A 138 6.18 -6.54 -0.95
C PHE A 138 6.11 -8.07 -1.05
N HIS A 139 5.07 -8.70 -0.48
CA HIS A 139 5.00 -10.16 -0.35
C HIS A 139 3.69 -10.75 -0.86
N LEU A 140 2.59 -10.59 -0.11
CA LEU A 140 1.31 -11.27 -0.31
C LEU A 140 0.20 -10.25 -0.43
N GLN A 141 -0.72 -10.41 -1.37
CA GLN A 141 -1.88 -9.52 -1.45
C GLN A 141 -2.89 -9.83 -0.35
N LEU A 142 -3.06 -8.88 0.58
CA LEU A 142 -4.04 -8.95 1.65
C LEU A 142 -5.30 -8.13 1.31
N SER A 143 -5.14 -7.00 0.61
CA SER A 143 -6.24 -6.10 0.27
C SER A 143 -6.97 -6.54 -1.02
N TYR A 144 -8.26 -6.85 -0.87
CA TYR A 144 -9.14 -7.36 -1.93
C TYR A 144 -10.45 -6.56 -2.05
N ASP A 145 -10.49 -5.59 -2.97
CA ASP A 145 -11.63 -4.67 -3.10
C ASP A 145 -12.86 -5.28 -3.78
N ARG A 146 -12.72 -6.41 -4.48
CA ARG A 146 -13.80 -6.97 -5.33
C ARG A 146 -14.25 -8.33 -4.84
N ARG A 147 -15.57 -8.56 -4.88
CA ARG A 147 -16.18 -9.86 -4.58
C ARG A 147 -15.58 -11.02 -5.39
N ALA A 148 -15.19 -10.76 -6.65
CA ALA A 148 -14.51 -11.75 -7.47
C ALA A 148 -13.12 -12.11 -6.94
N ASP A 149 -12.36 -11.12 -6.46
CA ASP A 149 -11.05 -11.33 -5.86
C ASP A 149 -11.18 -12.11 -4.52
N LEU A 150 -12.21 -11.83 -3.71
CA LEU A 150 -12.52 -12.60 -2.48
C LEU A 150 -12.94 -14.04 -2.76
N ARG A 151 -13.78 -14.29 -3.78
CA ARG A 151 -14.13 -15.66 -4.19
C ARG A 151 -12.90 -16.43 -4.65
N ARG A 152 -12.01 -15.78 -5.39
CA ARG A 152 -10.74 -16.38 -5.82
C ARG A 152 -9.83 -16.67 -4.63
N LEU A 153 -9.73 -15.77 -3.65
CA LEU A 153 -8.97 -16.00 -2.40
C LEU A 153 -9.46 -17.27 -1.70
N ARG A 154 -10.79 -17.43 -1.56
CA ARG A 154 -11.37 -18.62 -0.92
C ARG A 154 -11.06 -19.92 -1.67
N ALA A 155 -11.00 -19.86 -3.00
CA ALA A 155 -10.75 -21.05 -3.83
C ALA A 155 -9.27 -21.40 -4.00
N PHE A 156 -8.37 -20.41 -4.03
CA PHE A 156 -6.96 -20.61 -4.43
C PHE A 156 -5.94 -20.02 -3.45
N GLY A 157 -6.38 -19.43 -2.34
CA GLY A 157 -5.51 -18.83 -1.34
C GLY A 157 -4.89 -17.49 -1.73
N LEU A 158 -3.93 -17.05 -0.91
CA LEU A 158 -3.21 -15.78 -1.06
C LEU A 158 -2.34 -15.80 -2.33
N ARG A 159 -2.20 -14.63 -2.97
CA ARG A 159 -1.35 -14.46 -4.16
C ARG A 159 -0.20 -13.50 -3.86
N ARG A 160 0.86 -13.55 -4.66
CA ARG A 160 1.88 -12.49 -4.65
C ARG A 160 1.24 -11.14 -4.91
N SER A 161 1.68 -10.13 -4.16
CA SER A 161 1.22 -8.75 -4.32
C SER A 161 1.52 -8.19 -5.71
N HIS A 162 0.83 -7.11 -6.07
CA HIS A 162 1.04 -6.48 -7.37
C HIS A 162 2.49 -5.97 -7.53
N LEU A 163 3.01 -5.26 -6.53
CA LEU A 163 4.39 -4.75 -6.56
C LEU A 163 5.42 -5.89 -6.53
N SER A 164 5.24 -6.93 -5.71
CA SER A 164 6.15 -8.09 -5.69
C SER A 164 6.24 -8.77 -7.07
N ARG A 165 5.12 -8.89 -7.77
CA ARG A 165 5.08 -9.44 -9.14
C ARG A 165 5.78 -8.54 -10.14
N ASP A 166 5.60 -7.23 -10.04
CA ASP A 166 6.27 -6.27 -10.91
C ASP A 166 7.79 -6.25 -10.69
N LEU A 167 8.25 -6.36 -9.43
CA LEU A 167 9.68 -6.46 -9.10
C LEU A 167 10.31 -7.78 -9.58
N ALA A 168 9.54 -8.87 -9.63
CA ALA A 168 10.04 -10.17 -10.09
C ALA A 168 10.16 -10.27 -11.62
N GLN A 169 9.45 -9.44 -12.38
CA GLN A 169 9.52 -9.45 -13.84
C GLN A 169 10.79 -8.75 -14.38
N HIS A 170 11.45 -7.93 -13.55
CA HIS A 170 12.61 -7.11 -13.91
C HIS A 170 13.62 -7.05 -12.75
N PRO A 171 14.40 -8.13 -12.54
CA PRO A 171 15.37 -8.24 -11.43
C PRO A 171 16.42 -7.11 -11.43
#